data_AF-A0AAD9NJY5-F1
#
_entry.id   AF-A0AAD9NJY5-F1
#
_cell.length_a   1.000
_cell.length_b   1.000
_cell.length_c   1.000
_cell.angle_alpha   90.00
_cell.angle_beta   90.00
_cell.angle_gamma   90.00
#
_symmetry.space_group_name_H-M   'P 1'
#
loop_
_entity.id
_entity.type
_entity.pdbx_description
1 polymer ?
#
loop_
_entity_poly.entity_id
_entity_poly.type
_entity_poly.pdbx_seq_one_letter_code
_entity_poly.pdbx_strand_id
1 'polypeptide(L)'
;MHVTVILLLGSLVASSTFVDGFFLWGESCDIPPTGHCNGKEFNFREHLCCGDQLYPRVTWTESCCSWKMLDLTKEKCCHDFVIPLEEKCLPDPVKHGR
;
A
#
# COMPACT_ATOMS: atom_id res chain seq x y z
N MET A 1 -31.92 -10.08 4.17
CA MET A 1 -31.29 -10.89 3.11
C MET A 1 -32.40 -11.37 2.20
N HIS A 2 -32.63 -10.69 1.08
CA HIS A 2 -33.66 -11.08 0.11
C HIS A 2 -32.95 -11.44 -1.18
N VAL A 3 -32.93 -12.73 -1.51
CA VAL A 3 -32.42 -13.23 -2.78
C VAL A 3 -33.57 -13.17 -3.76
N THR A 4 -33.53 -12.21 -4.69
CA THR A 4 -34.56 -12.12 -5.72
C THR A 4 -34.15 -13.02 -6.89
N VAL A 5 -34.85 -14.13 -7.05
CA VAL A 5 -34.64 -15.09 -8.15
C VAL A 5 -35.47 -14.62 -9.34
N ILE A 6 -34.83 -14.09 -10.38
CA ILE A 6 -35.52 -13.74 -11.64
C ILE A 6 -35.46 -14.95 -12.56
N LEU A 7 -36.60 -15.62 -12.75
CA LEU A 7 -36.76 -16.76 -13.66
C LEU A 7 -36.96 -16.26 -15.10
N LEU A 8 -35.89 -16.15 -15.88
CA LEU A 8 -36.00 -15.98 -17.33
C LEU A 8 -35.82 -17.34 -18.01
N LEU A 9 -36.93 -17.88 -18.51
CA LEU A 9 -37.00 -18.95 -19.52
C LEU A 9 -35.97 -20.08 -19.36
N GLY A 10 -36.04 -20.79 -18.23
CA GLY A 10 -35.49 -22.15 -18.10
C GLY A 10 -34.01 -22.28 -17.74
N SER A 11 -33.29 -21.19 -17.49
CA SER A 11 -31.89 -21.26 -17.03
C SER A 11 -31.70 -20.45 -15.74
N LEU A 12 -31.26 -21.12 -14.68
CA LEU A 12 -30.86 -20.47 -13.42
C LEU A 12 -29.56 -19.70 -13.66
N VAL A 13 -29.64 -18.41 -13.98
CA VAL A 13 -28.47 -17.53 -13.96
C VAL A 13 -28.39 -16.87 -12.58
N ALA A 14 -27.42 -17.30 -11.77
CA ALA A 14 -27.06 -16.58 -10.57
C ALA A 14 -26.26 -15.33 -10.99
N SER A 15 -26.95 -14.23 -11.24
CA SER A 15 -26.32 -12.95 -11.56
C SER A 15 -25.79 -12.33 -10.27
N SER A 16 -24.54 -12.63 -9.90
CA SER A 16 -23.83 -11.90 -8.85
C SER A 16 -23.29 -10.59 -9.41
N THR A 17 -24.16 -9.59 -9.53
CA THR A 17 -23.73 -8.20 -9.69
C THR A 17 -23.91 -7.44 -8.39
N PHE A 18 -22.82 -6.82 -7.96
CA PHE A 18 -22.76 -5.67 -7.07
C PHE A 18 -22.76 -5.96 -5.56
N VAL A 19 -21.57 -5.85 -4.95
CA VAL A 19 -21.44 -5.33 -3.59
C VAL A 19 -20.40 -4.22 -3.57
N ASP A 20 -20.90 -2.98 -3.55
CA ASP A 20 -20.23 -1.89 -2.85
C ASP A 20 -19.84 -2.36 -1.43
N GLY A 21 -18.60 -2.06 -1.05
CA GLY A 21 -18.28 -1.68 0.32
C GLY A 21 -18.46 -2.73 1.43
N PHE A 22 -17.29 -3.23 1.86
CA PHE A 22 -16.90 -3.34 3.27
C PHE A 22 -17.26 -4.65 4.04
N PHE A 23 -16.27 -5.12 4.81
CA PHE A 23 -16.28 -6.16 5.87
C PHE A 23 -16.22 -7.65 5.42
N LEU A 24 -15.32 -8.56 5.85
CA LEU A 24 -14.35 -8.68 6.97
C LEU A 24 -13.30 -9.79 6.67
N TRP A 25 -12.09 -9.63 7.24
CA TRP A 25 -11.11 -10.66 7.64
C TRP A 25 -10.83 -11.89 6.73
N GLY A 26 -9.65 -11.86 6.10
CA GLY A 26 -8.71 -12.99 6.12
C GLY A 26 -8.88 -14.09 5.08
N GLU A 27 -8.71 -13.78 3.80
CA GLU A 27 -8.49 -14.79 2.75
C GLU A 27 -7.35 -14.37 1.80
N SER A 28 -6.25 -15.12 1.90
CA SER A 28 -5.09 -15.29 1.00
C SER A 28 -4.15 -14.12 0.67
N CYS A 29 -2.88 -14.30 1.07
CA CYS A 29 -1.68 -13.57 0.66
C CYS A 29 -1.29 -13.77 -0.82
N ASP A 30 -2.25 -13.87 -1.73
CA ASP A 30 -2.03 -13.77 -3.17
C ASP A 30 -2.44 -12.37 -3.63
N ILE A 31 -1.95 -11.36 -2.91
CA ILE A 31 -2.02 -9.97 -3.36
C ILE A 31 -1.12 -9.95 -4.62
N PRO A 32 -1.65 -9.64 -5.82
CA PRO A 32 -0.78 -9.41 -6.97
C PRO A 32 0.28 -8.39 -6.52
N PRO A 33 1.53 -8.47 -6.99
CA PRO A 33 2.57 -7.54 -6.55
C PRO A 33 2.30 -6.11 -7.08
N THR A 34 1.06 -5.75 -7.33
CA THR A 34 0.60 -4.48 -7.85
C THR A 34 -0.08 -3.67 -6.75
N GLY A 35 0.40 -2.45 -6.56
CA GLY A 35 -0.23 -1.43 -5.73
C GLY A 35 -0.87 -0.34 -6.57
N HIS A 36 -1.57 0.58 -5.92
CA HIS A 36 -1.99 1.83 -6.53
C HIS A 36 -1.20 2.99 -5.93
N CYS A 37 -0.68 3.85 -6.80
CA CYS A 37 -0.05 5.12 -6.45
C CYS A 37 -0.74 6.21 -7.26
N ASN A 38 -1.39 7.17 -6.59
CA ASN A 38 -2.07 8.28 -7.25
C ASN A 38 -3.03 7.82 -8.38
N GLY A 39 -3.82 6.78 -8.12
CA GLY A 39 -4.77 6.21 -9.07
C GLY A 39 -4.18 5.33 -10.17
N LYS A 40 -2.85 5.10 -10.20
CA LYS A 40 -2.18 4.23 -11.16
C LYS A 40 -1.72 2.92 -10.54
N GLU A 41 -1.97 1.82 -11.22
CA GLU A 41 -1.42 0.51 -10.86
C GLU A 41 0.09 0.48 -11.10
N PHE A 42 0.85 -0.08 -10.16
CA PHE A 42 2.30 -0.23 -10.28
C PHE A 42 2.77 -1.51 -9.60
N ASN A 43 3.87 -2.09 -10.05
CA ASN A 43 4.45 -3.29 -9.44
C ASN A 43 5.37 -2.93 -8.25
N PHE A 44 5.04 -3.35 -7.03
CA PHE A 44 5.83 -3.17 -5.80
C PHE A 44 7.25 -3.76 -5.85
N ARG A 45 7.49 -4.72 -6.75
CA ARG A 45 8.82 -5.31 -6.94
C ARG A 45 9.74 -4.37 -7.72
N GLU A 46 9.17 -3.57 -8.60
CA GLU A 46 9.90 -2.71 -9.53
C GLU A 46 9.78 -1.24 -9.19
N HIS A 47 8.78 -0.86 -8.41
CA HIS A 47 8.46 0.51 -8.10
C HIS A 47 8.03 0.66 -6.64
N LEU A 48 8.20 1.87 -6.15
CA LEU A 48 7.85 2.32 -4.82
C LEU A 48 7.01 3.59 -4.92
N CYS A 49 5.96 3.70 -4.13
CA CYS A 49 5.12 4.90 -4.09
C CYS A 49 5.45 5.72 -2.83
N CYS A 50 6.01 6.91 -3.01
CA CYS A 50 6.29 7.85 -1.93
C CYS A 50 5.35 9.06 -2.05
N GLY A 51 4.35 9.12 -1.17
CA GLY A 51 3.23 10.05 -1.29
C GLY A 51 2.46 9.82 -2.58
N ASP A 52 2.57 10.74 -3.54
CA ASP A 52 1.87 10.69 -4.83
C ASP A 52 2.81 10.43 -6.03
N GLN A 53 4.09 10.15 -5.77
CA GLN A 53 5.11 9.92 -6.79
C GLN A 53 5.56 8.46 -6.82
N LEU A 54 5.66 7.94 -8.03
CA LEU A 54 6.18 6.61 -8.31
C LEU A 54 7.69 6.69 -8.58
N TYR A 55 8.47 5.92 -7.82
CA TYR A 55 9.92 5.80 -7.97
C TYR A 55 10.27 4.38 -8.43
N PRO A 56 11.23 4.20 -9.36
CA PRO A 56 11.76 2.88 -9.66
C PRO A 56 12.54 2.35 -8.46
N ARG A 57 12.27 1.09 -8.10
CA ARG A 57 12.97 0.37 -7.03
C ARG A 57 14.14 -0.38 -7.63
N VAL A 58 15.35 -0.01 -7.23
CA VAL A 58 16.60 -0.68 -7.59
C VAL A 58 16.94 -1.76 -6.57
N THR A 59 16.71 -1.48 -5.28
CA THR A 59 17.03 -2.41 -4.19
C THR A 59 15.86 -2.59 -3.22
N TRP A 60 15.86 -3.70 -2.49
CA TRP A 60 14.88 -3.95 -1.42
C TRP A 60 15.11 -3.09 -0.17
N THR A 61 16.21 -2.33 -0.13
CA THR A 61 16.53 -1.42 0.96
C THR A 61 15.95 -0.03 0.74
N GLU A 62 15.40 0.24 -0.44
CA GLU A 62 14.73 1.50 -0.74
C GLU A 62 13.33 1.55 -0.11
N SER A 63 13.11 2.62 0.63
CA SER A 63 11.85 2.94 1.31
C SER A 63 11.49 4.41 1.09
N CYS A 64 10.31 4.81 1.56
CA CYS A 64 9.84 6.17 1.48
C CYS A 64 9.95 6.88 2.83
N CYS A 65 10.37 8.14 2.79
CA CYS A 65 10.16 9.12 3.85
C CYS A 65 9.32 10.24 3.25
N SER A 66 8.05 10.30 3.62
CA SER A 66 7.11 11.25 3.04
C SER A 66 7.07 11.12 1.51
N TRP A 67 7.42 12.16 0.76
CA TRP A 67 7.47 12.17 -0.71
C TRP A 67 8.82 11.78 -1.33
N LYS A 68 9.81 11.39 -0.51
CA LYS A 68 11.16 11.06 -1.01
C LYS A 68 11.50 9.59 -0.81
N MET A 69 12.25 9.05 -1.76
CA MET A 69 12.91 7.75 -1.61
C MET A 69 14.16 7.90 -0.73
N LEU A 70 14.43 6.91 0.11
CA LEU A 70 15.65 6.80 0.90
C LEU A 70 16.18 5.37 0.86
N ASP A 71 17.49 5.22 1.03
CA ASP A 71 18.13 3.92 1.16
C ASP A 71 18.35 3.57 2.64
N LEU A 72 17.64 2.56 3.14
CA LEU A 72 17.71 2.12 4.54
C LEU A 72 19.10 1.64 4.96
N THR A 73 20.04 1.43 4.02
CA THR A 73 21.43 1.08 4.34
C THR A 73 22.29 2.29 4.71
N LYS A 74 21.88 3.50 4.33
CA LYS A 74 22.67 4.73 4.51
C LYS A 74 21.90 5.84 5.21
N GLU A 75 20.58 5.80 5.13
CA GLU A 75 19.68 6.88 5.52
C GLU A 75 18.53 6.36 6.40
N LYS A 76 17.88 7.29 7.08
CA LYS A 76 16.66 7.06 7.86
C LYS A 76 15.69 8.22 7.70
N CYS A 77 14.42 7.94 7.94
CA CYS A 77 13.38 8.96 7.96
C CYS A 77 13.26 9.59 9.34
N CYS A 78 13.17 10.92 9.38
CA CYS A 78 13.11 11.71 10.58
C CYS A 78 12.13 12.88 10.42
N HIS A 79 10.92 12.78 10.98
CA HIS A 79 9.88 13.82 10.86
C HIS A 79 9.72 14.32 9.41
N ASP A 80 9.57 13.40 8.46
CA ASP A 80 9.46 13.66 7.01
C ASP A 80 10.76 14.10 6.29
N PHE A 81 11.89 14.14 7.00
CA PHE A 81 13.21 14.41 6.42
C PHE A 81 14.06 13.15 6.31
N VAL A 82 14.74 12.98 5.19
CA VAL A 82 15.76 11.95 5.00
C VAL A 82 17.07 12.46 5.57
N ILE A 83 17.64 11.73 6.54
CA ILE A 83 18.95 12.04 7.14
C ILE A 83 19.86 10.81 7.09
N PRO A 84 21.19 10.97 7.06
CA PRO A 84 22.12 9.86 7.17
C PRO A 84 21.92 9.07 8.48
N LEU A 85 22.21 7.77 8.46
CA LEU A 85 22.10 6.91 9.65
C LEU A 85 22.98 7.41 10.81
N GLU A 86 24.13 7.98 10.46
CA GLU A 86 25.14 8.54 11.37
C GLU A 86 24.66 9.81 12.08
N GLU A 87 23.75 10.55 11.47
CA GLU A 87 23.22 11.79 12.02
C GLU A 87 22.07 11.54 13.01
N LYS A 88 21.95 12.37 14.05
CA LYS A 88 20.85 12.27 15.01
C LYS A 88 19.60 12.96 14.47
N CYS A 89 18.45 12.38 14.79
CA CYS A 89 17.17 13.03 14.58
C CYS A 89 17.03 14.21 15.52
N LEU A 90 16.93 15.43 14.99
CA LEU A 90 16.69 16.63 15.79
C LEU A 90 15.35 17.27 15.37
N PRO A 91 14.46 17.59 16.33
CA PRO A 91 14.58 17.33 17.76
C PRO A 91 14.52 15.83 18.09
N ASP A 92 15.27 15.41 19.11
CA ASP A 92 15.28 14.01 19.56
C ASP A 92 13.83 13.58 19.87
N PRO A 93 13.33 12.47 19.31
CA PRO A 93 11.98 12.01 19.61
C PRO A 93 11.88 11.78 21.12
N VAL A 94 11.00 12.54 21.79
CA VAL A 94 10.69 12.35 23.22
C VAL A 94 10.26 10.90 23.38
N LYS A 95 11.14 10.07 23.91
CA LYS A 95 10.80 8.68 24.25
C LYS A 95 9.72 8.76 25.33
N HIS A 96 8.46 8.61 24.94
CA HIS A 96 7.42 8.20 25.89
C HIS A 96 7.74 6.76 26.26
N GLY A 97 8.55 6.61 27.31
CA GLY A 97 8.84 5.34 27.96
C GLY A 97 7.53 4.69 28.36
N ARG A 98 7.38 3.43 27.94
CA ARG A 98 6.30 2.56 28.39
C ARG A 98 6.66 1.97 29.75
#